data_AF-A0A8T0H1D1-F1
#
_entry.id   AF-A0A8T0H1D1-F1
#
_cell.length_a   1.000
_cell.length_b   1.000
_cell.length_c   1.000
_cell.angle_alpha   90.00
_cell.angle_beta   90.00
_cell.angle_gamma   90.00
#
_symmetry.space_group_name_H-M   'P 1'
#
loop_
_entity.id
_entity.type
_entity.pdbx_description
1 polymer ?
#
loop_
_entity_poly.entity_id
_entity_poly.type
_entity_poly.pdbx_seq_one_letter_code
_entity_poly.pdbx_strand_id
1 'polypeptide(L)'
;MIIYVCVCVECNITGVHVQVQLKYAMFLEDEGRFREAEDAFIKVGKPREAIDMYMHQQDWAAALRVADLCDPAAMSDVLVAQAQIMMKKKELHKAEALLIKAKRPDLAIMMYRDKMQWEDALRVAEYFLPSKVPDIHCDLAEYMQSQNGGEDSVESLLARGRALELSQNHSEAIDLYLQLDSSVLADFDKLQQVWGLAISLAKENVEKRLPEVVNTVAGRLMEVERYEAAGELYEDINAMKEAASMYMQAGLWEKARAVGTSSGPPLQQDVDDLYKEHLVKKGDAAELIKLGHVPEALELYEQQCDWPKVHELAALLGPDEEKNYSIRHAKECLQNDKCAEAIAVLSQHGVPLNGSAYELCSFAACQIISAVEMIPQIDLTMQKLREILYQLVSTLTLNRDICPPGVLTELKRLLIIVNFFNLRYISIAQNLQEMQAKLSISLLRYIGTIPADKAFYEAGMACKQLGWQNMAFVYLNRYLDIVEAIDDEDASTIDNVNFETSDIPQDFPIPESHFLEDKKREEVRDWVIQLSMDQQIQRGPPTRTCEGCGSNIYVASLICVKCKMESEMCFVTGYPVASQDRVMCKACKMPANKDDWNKYIHRCQTCPWCNVPQQPVY
;
A
#
# COMPACT_ATOMS: atom_id res chain seq x y z
N MET A 1 85.78 -36.47 -6.39
CA MET A 1 85.32 -36.10 -7.74
C MET A 1 86.22 -36.83 -8.74
N ILE A 2 85.90 -38.09 -9.04
CA ILE A 2 86.59 -38.92 -10.04
C ILE A 2 85.50 -39.71 -10.75
N ILE A 3 85.42 -39.52 -12.06
CA ILE A 3 84.49 -40.15 -13.00
C ILE A 3 84.95 -41.59 -13.21
N TYR A 4 84.12 -42.58 -12.87
CA TYR A 4 84.34 -43.97 -13.30
C TYR A 4 83.59 -44.20 -14.62
N VAL A 5 84.39 -44.31 -15.67
CA VAL A 5 83.99 -44.58 -17.05
C VAL A 5 83.47 -46.02 -17.16
N CYS A 6 82.28 -46.15 -17.72
CA CYS A 6 81.69 -47.40 -18.18
C CYS A 6 82.58 -48.02 -19.27
N VAL A 7 83.14 -49.20 -18.98
CA VAL A 7 83.86 -50.01 -19.96
C VAL A 7 83.05 -51.29 -20.17
N CYS A 8 82.17 -51.25 -21.16
CA CYS A 8 81.64 -52.45 -21.80
C CYS A 8 82.79 -53.14 -22.52
N VAL A 9 83.35 -54.20 -21.92
CA VAL A 9 84.18 -55.18 -22.64
C VAL A 9 83.35 -56.44 -22.78
N GLU A 10 82.95 -56.70 -24.02
CA GLU A 10 82.48 -58.01 -24.47
C GLU A 10 83.57 -59.06 -24.16
N CYS A 11 83.32 -59.88 -23.13
CA CYS A 11 84.08 -61.10 -22.92
C CYS A 11 83.13 -62.29 -23.03
N ASN A 12 83.35 -63.06 -24.09
CA ASN A 12 82.66 -64.29 -24.43
C ASN A 12 83.00 -65.37 -23.37
N ILE A 13 82.19 -65.46 -22.30
CA ILE A 13 82.40 -66.39 -21.18
C ILE A 13 81.46 -67.59 -21.34
N THR A 14 82.03 -68.79 -21.43
CA THR A 14 81.32 -70.07 -21.56
C THR A 14 80.28 -70.28 -20.43
N GLY A 15 79.12 -70.86 -20.75
CA GLY A 15 77.96 -70.97 -19.84
C GLY A 15 78.22 -71.70 -18.51
N VAL A 16 79.27 -72.53 -18.42
CA VAL A 16 79.67 -73.20 -17.17
C VAL A 16 80.33 -72.22 -16.19
N HIS A 17 81.10 -71.25 -16.70
CA HIS A 17 81.80 -70.25 -15.87
C HIS A 17 80.82 -69.22 -15.30
N VAL A 18 79.79 -68.83 -16.08
CA VAL A 18 78.68 -67.99 -15.61
C VAL A 18 77.93 -68.66 -14.46
N GLN A 19 77.66 -69.97 -14.52
CA GLN A 19 76.98 -70.70 -13.44
C GLN A 19 77.82 -70.84 -12.17
N VAL A 20 79.13 -71.08 -12.30
CA VAL A 20 80.03 -71.16 -11.14
C VAL A 20 80.17 -69.80 -10.46
N GLN A 21 80.31 -68.72 -11.25
CA GLN A 21 80.41 -67.36 -10.70
C GLN A 21 79.09 -66.87 -10.12
N LEU A 22 77.94 -67.28 -10.66
CA LEU A 22 76.63 -66.99 -10.08
C LEU A 22 76.46 -67.70 -8.72
N LYS A 23 76.82 -68.99 -8.63
CA LYS A 23 76.82 -69.71 -7.34
C LYS A 23 77.79 -69.11 -6.33
N TYR A 24 78.94 -68.62 -6.79
CA TYR A 24 79.90 -67.91 -5.95
C TYR A 24 79.33 -66.56 -5.46
N ALA A 25 78.64 -65.81 -6.32
CA ALA A 25 77.96 -64.57 -5.92
C ALA A 25 76.85 -64.83 -4.90
N MET A 26 76.03 -65.88 -5.09
CA MET A 26 75.00 -66.29 -4.13
C MET A 26 75.61 -66.78 -2.80
N PHE A 27 76.74 -67.49 -2.84
CA PHE A 27 77.47 -67.88 -1.63
C PHE A 27 77.98 -66.65 -0.85
N LEU A 28 78.48 -65.63 -1.54
CA LEU A 28 78.91 -64.37 -0.92
C LEU A 28 77.74 -63.56 -0.34
N GLU A 29 76.57 -63.64 -0.96
CA GLU A 29 75.32 -63.08 -0.43
C GLU A 29 74.92 -63.78 0.88
N ASP A 30 74.95 -65.12 0.91
CA ASP A 30 74.64 -65.91 2.12
C ASP A 30 75.62 -65.64 3.27
N GLU A 31 76.90 -65.37 2.97
CA GLU A 31 77.92 -64.96 3.95
C GLU A 31 77.79 -63.49 4.41
N GLY A 32 76.89 -62.70 3.82
CA GLY A 32 76.70 -61.29 4.15
C GLY A 32 77.74 -60.33 3.55
N ARG A 33 78.53 -60.79 2.57
CA ARG A 33 79.59 -60.01 1.89
C ARG A 33 79.04 -59.30 0.65
N PHE A 34 78.06 -58.42 0.86
CA PHE A 34 77.22 -57.86 -0.21
C PHE A 34 77.96 -57.02 -1.27
N ARG A 35 79.02 -56.29 -0.89
CA ARG A 35 79.82 -55.52 -1.87
C ARG A 35 80.60 -56.43 -2.84
N GLU A 36 81.09 -57.55 -2.34
CA GLU A 36 81.83 -58.51 -3.16
C GLU A 36 80.87 -59.34 -4.02
N ALA A 37 79.66 -59.61 -3.50
CA ALA A 37 78.56 -60.18 -4.26
C ALA A 37 78.10 -59.25 -5.39
N GLU A 38 77.94 -57.93 -5.14
CA GLU A 38 77.63 -56.91 -6.16
C GLU A 38 78.65 -56.96 -7.33
N ASP A 39 79.94 -56.89 -7.01
CA ASP A 39 81.00 -56.96 -8.02
C ASP A 39 80.95 -58.27 -8.83
N ALA A 40 80.61 -59.38 -8.18
CA ALA A 40 80.49 -60.68 -8.82
C ALA A 40 79.26 -60.74 -9.74
N PHE A 41 78.09 -60.28 -9.30
CA PHE A 41 76.86 -60.24 -10.10
C PHE A 41 76.99 -59.31 -11.33
N ILE A 42 77.63 -58.15 -11.17
CA ILE A 42 77.89 -57.21 -12.28
C ILE A 42 78.86 -57.83 -13.30
N LYS A 43 79.95 -58.48 -12.85
CA LYS A 43 80.90 -59.19 -13.74
C LYS A 43 80.26 -60.32 -14.54
N VAL A 44 79.21 -60.94 -13.98
CA VAL A 44 78.45 -62.03 -14.60
C VAL A 44 77.39 -61.50 -15.60
N GLY A 45 77.24 -60.17 -15.73
CA GLY A 45 76.28 -59.54 -16.64
C GLY A 45 74.84 -59.63 -16.14
N LYS A 46 74.66 -59.86 -14.84
CA LYS A 46 73.38 -60.09 -14.16
C LYS A 46 73.17 -59.04 -13.05
N PRO A 47 73.01 -57.75 -13.42
CA PRO A 47 72.86 -56.67 -12.45
C PRO A 47 71.50 -56.71 -11.72
N ARG A 48 70.48 -57.34 -12.30
CA ARG A 48 69.15 -57.47 -11.69
C ARG A 48 69.19 -58.30 -10.40
N GLU A 49 69.98 -59.37 -10.39
CA GLU A 49 70.20 -60.19 -9.21
C GLU A 49 70.92 -59.43 -8.08
N ALA A 50 71.85 -58.52 -8.41
CA ALA A 50 72.47 -57.63 -7.44
C ALA A 50 71.48 -56.59 -6.88
N ILE A 51 70.60 -56.07 -7.73
CA ILE A 51 69.55 -55.12 -7.33
C ILE A 51 68.53 -55.82 -6.42
N ASP A 52 68.09 -57.03 -6.77
CA ASP A 52 67.16 -57.84 -5.99
C ASP A 52 67.76 -58.22 -4.63
N MET A 53 69.05 -58.60 -4.59
CA MET A 53 69.80 -58.81 -3.34
C MET A 53 69.72 -57.58 -2.41
N TYR A 54 70.00 -56.39 -2.92
CA TYR A 54 69.92 -55.15 -2.14
C TYR A 54 68.48 -54.76 -1.76
N MET A 55 67.51 -55.03 -2.62
CA MET A 55 66.09 -54.85 -2.34
C MET A 55 65.62 -55.77 -1.20
N HIS A 56 66.06 -57.03 -1.17
CA HIS A 56 65.75 -57.97 -0.10
C HIS A 56 66.30 -57.51 1.26
N GLN A 57 67.49 -56.90 1.27
CA GLN A 57 68.09 -56.32 2.47
C GLN A 57 67.52 -54.95 2.86
N GLN A 58 66.65 -54.37 2.01
CA GLN A 58 66.13 -53.01 2.16
C GLN A 58 67.22 -51.92 2.11
N ASP A 59 68.37 -52.20 1.48
CA ASP A 59 69.39 -51.18 1.16
C ASP A 59 69.04 -50.50 -0.17
N TRP A 60 68.08 -49.60 -0.11
CA TRP A 60 67.58 -48.86 -1.28
C TRP A 60 68.62 -47.94 -1.90
N ALA A 61 69.59 -47.45 -1.12
CA ALA A 61 70.62 -46.55 -1.61
C ALA A 61 71.62 -47.30 -2.50
N ALA A 62 72.01 -48.52 -2.09
CA ALA A 62 72.80 -49.40 -2.92
C ALA A 62 72.01 -49.91 -4.13
N ALA A 63 70.75 -50.34 -3.96
CA ALA A 63 69.90 -50.81 -5.05
C ALA A 63 69.69 -49.74 -6.14
N LEU A 64 69.38 -48.49 -5.76
CA LEU A 64 69.22 -47.38 -6.71
C LEU A 64 70.54 -47.00 -7.39
N ARG A 65 71.67 -47.10 -6.70
CA ARG A 65 72.99 -46.87 -7.32
C ARG A 65 73.26 -47.91 -8.40
N VAL A 66 73.11 -49.19 -8.08
CA VAL A 66 73.37 -50.28 -9.05
C VAL A 66 72.39 -50.18 -10.23
N ALA A 67 71.12 -49.89 -9.98
CA ALA A 67 70.13 -49.70 -11.03
C ALA A 67 70.44 -48.49 -11.92
N ASP A 68 70.85 -47.34 -11.38
CA ASP A 68 71.21 -46.15 -12.18
C ASP A 68 72.44 -46.40 -13.07
N LEU A 69 73.42 -47.15 -12.57
CA LEU A 69 74.66 -47.47 -13.29
C LEU A 69 74.53 -48.60 -14.31
N CYS A 70 73.69 -49.61 -14.05
CA CYS A 70 73.71 -50.86 -14.81
C CYS A 70 72.37 -51.22 -15.49
N ASP A 71 71.22 -50.86 -14.90
CA ASP A 71 69.90 -51.16 -15.47
C ASP A 71 68.86 -50.07 -15.09
N PRO A 72 68.80 -48.97 -15.85
CA PRO A 72 67.89 -47.86 -15.57
C PRO A 72 66.40 -48.25 -15.64
N ALA A 73 66.05 -49.35 -16.31
CA ALA A 73 64.66 -49.83 -16.36
C ALA A 73 64.21 -50.41 -15.02
N ALA A 74 65.12 -51.06 -14.29
CA ALA A 74 64.87 -51.60 -12.95
C ALA A 74 64.69 -50.50 -11.88
N MET A 75 65.06 -49.25 -12.14
CA MET A 75 64.86 -48.13 -11.20
C MET A 75 63.41 -47.95 -10.78
N SER A 76 62.47 -48.13 -11.72
CA SER A 76 61.03 -48.09 -11.42
C SER A 76 60.64 -49.23 -10.46
N ASP A 77 61.13 -50.45 -10.71
CA ASP A 77 60.83 -51.63 -9.89
C ASP A 77 61.37 -51.47 -8.45
N VAL A 78 62.60 -50.93 -8.30
CA VAL A 78 63.21 -50.64 -6.99
C VAL A 78 62.40 -49.61 -6.22
N LEU A 79 61.98 -48.52 -6.87
CA LEU A 79 61.19 -47.46 -6.23
C LEU A 79 59.78 -47.96 -5.84
N VAL A 80 59.15 -48.79 -6.66
CA VAL A 80 57.85 -49.42 -6.34
C VAL A 80 57.99 -50.37 -5.14
N ALA A 81 59.05 -51.20 -5.11
CA ALA A 81 59.29 -52.09 -3.98
C ALA A 81 59.59 -51.32 -2.68
N GLN A 82 60.35 -50.22 -2.77
CA GLN A 82 60.57 -49.32 -1.64
C GLN A 82 59.25 -48.71 -1.17
N ALA A 83 58.40 -48.25 -2.09
CA ALA A 83 57.08 -47.72 -1.78
C ALA A 83 56.19 -48.76 -1.09
N GLN A 84 56.18 -50.02 -1.54
CA GLN A 84 55.42 -51.10 -0.88
C GLN A 84 55.85 -51.34 0.58
N ILE A 85 57.14 -51.21 0.88
CA ILE A 85 57.63 -51.30 2.27
C ILE A 85 57.15 -50.09 3.09
N MET A 86 57.15 -48.89 2.50
CA MET A 86 56.60 -47.69 3.15
C MET A 86 55.08 -47.79 3.35
N MET A 87 54.35 -48.39 2.42
CA MET A 87 52.92 -48.71 2.55
C MET A 87 52.65 -49.64 3.73
N LYS A 88 53.47 -50.69 3.91
CA LYS A 88 53.38 -51.59 5.08
C LYS A 88 53.65 -50.86 6.40
N LYS A 89 54.55 -49.86 6.38
CA LYS A 89 54.84 -49.00 7.53
C LYS A 89 53.80 -47.89 7.76
N LYS A 90 52.75 -47.80 6.93
CA LYS A 90 51.71 -46.76 6.93
C LYS A 90 52.25 -45.34 6.64
N GLU A 91 53.42 -45.20 6.04
CA GLU A 91 53.97 -43.89 5.62
C GLU A 91 53.55 -43.55 4.18
N LEU A 92 52.26 -43.24 3.99
CA LEU A 92 51.63 -43.13 2.67
C LEU A 92 52.17 -41.97 1.82
N HIS A 93 52.44 -40.80 2.41
CA HIS A 93 53.01 -39.68 1.66
C HIS A 93 54.43 -39.95 1.12
N LYS A 94 55.25 -40.71 1.87
CA LYS A 94 56.58 -41.11 1.38
C LYS A 94 56.45 -42.16 0.28
N ALA A 95 55.49 -43.08 0.40
CA ALA A 95 55.17 -44.04 -0.66
C ALA A 95 54.67 -43.33 -1.93
N GLU A 96 53.79 -42.33 -1.80
CA GLU A 96 53.31 -41.50 -2.92
C GLU A 96 54.48 -40.83 -3.65
N ALA A 97 55.38 -40.14 -2.93
CA ALA A 97 56.53 -39.48 -3.53
C ALA A 97 57.42 -40.46 -4.32
N LEU A 98 57.59 -41.69 -3.81
CA LEU A 98 58.35 -42.75 -4.48
C LEU A 98 57.63 -43.28 -5.72
N LEU A 99 56.30 -43.48 -5.67
CA LEU A 99 55.48 -43.96 -6.79
C LEU A 99 55.38 -42.93 -7.92
N ILE A 100 55.25 -41.64 -7.58
CA ILE A 100 55.30 -40.55 -8.56
C ILE A 100 56.69 -40.52 -9.23
N LYS A 101 57.77 -40.66 -8.45
CA LYS A 101 59.14 -40.72 -8.98
C LYS A 101 59.34 -41.95 -9.90
N ALA A 102 58.66 -43.06 -9.60
CA ALA A 102 58.64 -44.26 -10.44
C ALA A 102 57.77 -44.12 -11.71
N LYS A 103 57.13 -42.95 -11.94
CA LYS A 103 56.17 -42.72 -13.04
C LYS A 103 54.98 -43.69 -13.01
N ARG A 104 54.58 -44.13 -11.82
CA ARG A 104 53.44 -45.03 -11.58
C ARG A 104 52.40 -44.39 -10.65
N PRO A 105 51.75 -43.28 -11.08
CA PRO A 105 50.70 -42.64 -10.29
C PRO A 105 49.45 -43.52 -10.16
N ASP A 106 49.23 -44.47 -11.08
CA ASP A 106 48.18 -45.49 -11.03
C ASP A 106 48.22 -46.31 -9.73
N LEU A 107 49.42 -46.75 -9.33
CA LEU A 107 49.62 -47.51 -8.10
C LEU A 107 49.42 -46.64 -6.84
N ALA A 108 49.72 -45.33 -6.92
CA ALA A 108 49.50 -44.39 -5.82
C ALA A 108 48.00 -44.13 -5.60
N ILE A 109 47.23 -43.99 -6.68
CA ILE A 109 45.76 -43.86 -6.63
C ILE A 109 45.15 -45.14 -6.03
N MET A 110 45.55 -46.31 -6.50
CA MET A 110 45.08 -47.59 -5.94
C MET A 110 45.41 -47.74 -4.46
N MET A 111 46.62 -47.35 -4.04
CA MET A 111 47.01 -47.33 -2.63
C MET A 111 46.04 -46.49 -1.78
N TYR A 112 45.75 -45.27 -2.21
CA TYR A 112 44.85 -44.38 -1.47
C TYR A 112 43.41 -44.89 -1.48
N ARG A 113 42.94 -45.44 -2.61
CA ARG A 113 41.64 -46.10 -2.73
C ARG A 113 41.49 -47.29 -1.78
N ASP A 114 42.46 -48.20 -1.74
CA ASP A 114 42.44 -49.38 -0.87
C ASP A 114 42.48 -49.02 0.63
N LYS A 115 42.93 -47.80 0.96
CA LYS A 115 42.92 -47.23 2.31
C LYS A 115 41.72 -46.34 2.60
N MET A 116 40.76 -46.24 1.67
CA MET A 116 39.59 -45.36 1.76
C MET A 116 39.93 -43.87 1.92
N GLN A 117 41.12 -43.45 1.46
CA GLN A 117 41.54 -42.05 1.45
C GLN A 117 41.23 -41.41 0.10
N TRP A 118 39.96 -41.12 -0.12
CA TRP A 118 39.44 -40.67 -1.41
C TRP A 118 39.92 -39.28 -1.81
N GLU A 119 40.07 -38.35 -0.86
CA GLU A 119 40.58 -36.99 -1.12
C GLU A 119 42.01 -37.01 -1.68
N ASP A 120 42.89 -37.84 -1.10
CA ASP A 120 44.25 -38.03 -1.58
C ASP A 120 44.30 -38.77 -2.92
N ALA A 121 43.41 -39.76 -3.13
CA ALA A 121 43.30 -40.46 -4.41
C ALA A 121 42.88 -39.50 -5.54
N LEU A 122 41.88 -38.65 -5.30
CA LEU A 122 41.42 -37.63 -6.24
C LEU A 122 42.51 -36.59 -6.51
N ARG A 123 43.17 -36.06 -5.48
CA ARG A 123 44.27 -35.10 -5.64
C ARG A 123 45.38 -35.63 -6.55
N VAL A 124 45.79 -36.88 -6.34
CA VAL A 124 46.84 -37.51 -7.17
C VAL A 124 46.34 -37.75 -8.59
N ALA A 125 45.08 -38.17 -8.76
CA ALA A 125 44.49 -38.38 -10.08
C ALA A 125 44.34 -37.07 -10.86
N GLU A 126 43.82 -36.00 -10.26
CA GLU A 126 43.69 -34.69 -10.89
C GLU A 126 45.03 -34.14 -11.39
N TYR A 127 46.11 -34.35 -10.64
CA TYR A 127 47.42 -33.81 -10.99
C TYR A 127 48.21 -34.67 -11.98
N PHE A 128 48.15 -36.00 -11.83
CA PHE A 128 49.02 -36.91 -12.59
C PHE A 128 48.28 -37.79 -13.62
N LEU A 129 46.98 -38.02 -13.45
CA LEU A 129 46.19 -38.88 -14.33
C LEU A 129 44.70 -38.47 -14.41
N PRO A 130 44.37 -37.31 -15.02
CA PRO A 130 43.00 -36.78 -15.04
C PRO A 130 41.96 -37.73 -15.65
N SER A 131 42.38 -38.60 -16.58
CA SER A 131 41.50 -39.58 -17.21
C SER A 131 40.94 -40.64 -16.25
N LYS A 132 41.51 -40.79 -15.06
CA LYS A 132 41.04 -41.72 -14.02
C LYS A 132 40.14 -41.08 -12.97
N VAL A 133 39.96 -39.77 -12.99
CA VAL A 133 39.11 -39.04 -12.03
C VAL A 133 37.63 -39.51 -12.09
N PRO A 134 37.01 -39.75 -13.26
CA PRO A 134 35.64 -40.28 -13.32
C PRO A 134 35.51 -41.65 -12.64
N ASP A 135 36.46 -42.56 -12.90
CA ASP A 135 36.48 -43.90 -12.30
C ASP A 135 36.53 -43.83 -10.77
N ILE A 136 37.32 -42.88 -10.21
CA ILE A 136 37.46 -42.70 -8.77
C ILE A 136 36.17 -42.12 -8.16
N HIS A 137 35.50 -41.20 -8.85
CA HIS A 137 34.21 -40.68 -8.40
C HIS A 137 33.11 -41.76 -8.41
N CYS A 138 33.10 -42.67 -9.39
CA CYS A 138 32.24 -43.84 -9.39
C CYS A 138 32.54 -44.77 -8.21
N ASP A 139 33.80 -45.14 -8.02
CA ASP A 139 34.25 -45.98 -6.90
C ASP A 139 33.86 -45.35 -5.54
N LEU A 140 33.97 -44.02 -5.42
CA LEU A 140 33.56 -43.26 -4.23
C LEU A 140 32.04 -43.30 -4.01
N ALA A 141 31.24 -43.14 -5.05
CA ALA A 141 29.78 -43.22 -4.97
C ALA A 141 29.34 -44.62 -4.50
N GLU A 142 29.90 -45.69 -5.08
CA GLU A 142 29.62 -47.06 -4.68
C GLU A 142 30.01 -47.32 -3.22
N TYR A 143 31.17 -46.82 -2.80
CA TYR A 143 31.60 -46.92 -1.40
C TYR A 143 30.62 -46.22 -0.45
N MET A 144 30.19 -45.00 -0.77
CA MET A 144 29.23 -44.26 0.06
C MET A 144 27.85 -44.95 0.11
N GLN A 145 27.38 -45.48 -1.01
CA GLN A 145 26.14 -46.26 -1.06
C GLN A 145 26.23 -47.53 -0.20
N SER A 146 27.38 -48.22 -0.22
CA SER A 146 27.60 -49.43 0.59
C SER A 146 27.63 -49.13 2.10
N GLN A 147 28.21 -48.00 2.50
CA GLN A 147 28.22 -47.51 3.88
C GLN A 147 26.80 -47.18 4.38
N ASN A 148 25.93 -46.71 3.48
CA ASN A 148 24.58 -46.29 3.78
C ASN A 148 23.52 -47.39 3.55
N GLY A 149 23.91 -48.67 3.64
CA GLY A 149 22.98 -49.79 3.55
C GLY A 149 22.35 -50.03 2.17
N GLY A 150 22.94 -49.45 1.11
CA GLY A 150 22.43 -49.54 -0.26
C GLY A 150 21.58 -48.34 -0.70
N GLU A 151 21.28 -47.40 0.21
CA GLU A 151 20.55 -46.17 -0.11
C GLU A 151 21.50 -45.08 -0.61
N ASP A 152 21.08 -44.36 -1.65
CA ASP A 152 21.84 -43.24 -2.22
C ASP A 152 21.89 -42.07 -1.21
N SER A 153 23.06 -41.81 -0.63
CA SER A 153 23.30 -40.59 0.14
C SER A 153 23.48 -39.37 -0.78
N VAL A 154 23.30 -38.16 -0.25
CA VAL A 154 23.51 -36.93 -1.03
C VAL A 154 24.93 -36.86 -1.59
N GLU A 155 25.93 -37.16 -0.76
CA GLU A 155 27.33 -37.19 -1.20
C GLU A 155 27.60 -38.28 -2.27
N SER A 156 26.90 -39.42 -2.22
CA SER A 156 26.98 -40.46 -3.26
C SER A 156 26.41 -39.96 -4.59
N LEU A 157 25.25 -39.30 -4.56
CA LEU A 157 24.62 -38.71 -5.74
C LEU A 157 25.49 -37.63 -6.38
N LEU A 158 26.13 -36.78 -5.56
CA LEU A 158 27.05 -35.75 -6.03
C LEU A 158 28.33 -36.34 -6.63
N ALA A 159 28.90 -37.38 -6.01
CA ALA A 159 30.06 -38.07 -6.57
C ALA A 159 29.73 -38.70 -7.93
N ARG A 160 28.56 -39.36 -8.04
CA ARG A 160 28.06 -39.92 -9.31
C ARG A 160 27.81 -38.85 -10.37
N GLY A 161 27.22 -37.71 -9.98
CA GLY A 161 27.01 -36.55 -10.86
C GLY A 161 28.33 -36.03 -11.45
N ARG A 162 29.36 -35.84 -10.61
CA ARG A 162 30.69 -35.40 -11.08
C ARG A 162 31.38 -36.40 -11.99
N ALA A 163 31.21 -37.70 -11.75
CA ALA A 163 31.73 -38.72 -12.66
C ALA A 163 31.13 -38.57 -14.07
N LEU A 164 29.81 -38.35 -14.14
CA LEU A 164 29.09 -38.18 -15.40
C LEU A 164 29.40 -36.85 -16.11
N GLU A 165 29.63 -35.77 -15.36
CA GLU A 165 30.12 -34.51 -15.91
C GLU A 165 31.43 -34.70 -16.67
N LEU A 166 32.40 -35.36 -16.02
CA LEU A 166 33.72 -35.60 -16.59
C LEU A 166 33.69 -36.61 -17.74
N SER A 167 32.71 -37.52 -17.75
CA SER A 167 32.48 -38.45 -18.85
C SER A 167 31.69 -37.85 -20.02
N GLN A 168 31.40 -36.53 -20.01
CA GLN A 168 30.61 -35.80 -21.01
C GLN A 168 29.13 -36.22 -21.12
N ASN A 169 28.61 -36.96 -20.14
CA ASN A 169 27.19 -37.34 -20.07
C ASN A 169 26.39 -36.27 -19.31
N HIS A 170 26.37 -35.05 -19.86
CA HIS A 170 25.82 -33.87 -19.18
C HIS A 170 24.32 -33.97 -18.89
N SER A 171 23.53 -34.60 -19.77
CA SER A 171 22.08 -34.74 -19.56
C SER A 171 21.73 -35.58 -18.32
N GLU A 172 22.42 -36.71 -18.14
CA GLU A 172 22.19 -37.60 -16.99
C GLU A 172 22.71 -36.99 -15.69
N ALA A 173 23.81 -36.23 -15.76
CA ALA A 173 24.32 -35.46 -14.63
C ALA A 173 23.29 -34.40 -14.17
N ILE A 174 22.68 -33.66 -15.10
CA ILE A 174 21.62 -32.68 -14.80
C ILE A 174 20.44 -33.36 -14.11
N ASP A 175 19.98 -34.50 -14.63
CA ASP A 175 18.85 -35.23 -14.05
C ASP A 175 19.14 -35.71 -12.64
N LEU A 176 20.37 -36.16 -12.35
CA LEU A 176 20.80 -36.54 -11.01
C LEU A 176 20.87 -35.35 -10.05
N TYR A 177 21.36 -34.19 -10.48
CA TYR A 177 21.35 -32.99 -9.64
C TYR A 177 19.93 -32.47 -9.39
N LEU A 178 19.02 -32.62 -10.35
CA LEU A 178 17.61 -32.30 -10.17
C LEU A 178 16.88 -33.32 -9.30
N GLN A 179 17.37 -34.54 -9.12
CA GLN A 179 16.80 -35.48 -8.14
C GLN A 179 17.03 -35.03 -6.69
N LEU A 180 18.04 -34.18 -6.45
CA LEU A 180 18.26 -33.59 -5.14
C LEU A 180 17.23 -32.49 -4.88
N ASP A 181 16.38 -32.69 -3.88
CA ASP A 181 15.34 -31.77 -3.45
C ASP A 181 15.38 -31.52 -1.92
N SER A 182 14.46 -30.69 -1.44
CA SER A 182 14.32 -30.33 -0.02
C SER A 182 13.89 -31.49 0.87
N SER A 183 13.46 -32.63 0.31
CA SER A 183 13.13 -33.85 1.06
C SER A 183 14.36 -34.68 1.40
N VAL A 184 15.39 -34.62 0.54
CA VAL A 184 16.64 -35.38 0.69
C VAL A 184 17.73 -34.56 1.40
N LEU A 185 17.77 -33.24 1.18
CA LEU A 185 18.77 -32.35 1.77
C LEU A 185 18.12 -31.17 2.49
N ALA A 186 18.26 -31.12 3.82
CA ALA A 186 17.79 -29.99 4.65
C ALA A 186 18.71 -28.76 4.58
N ASP A 187 19.95 -28.92 4.10
CA ASP A 187 20.94 -27.85 3.94
C ASP A 187 20.70 -27.12 2.60
N PHE A 188 19.91 -26.05 2.68
CA PHE A 188 19.47 -25.27 1.52
C PHE A 188 20.59 -24.56 0.77
N ASP A 189 21.67 -24.14 1.44
CA ASP A 189 22.79 -23.45 0.79
C ASP A 189 23.52 -24.41 -0.17
N LYS A 190 23.69 -25.66 0.26
CA LYS A 190 24.21 -26.73 -0.59
C LYS A 190 23.26 -27.09 -1.72
N LEU A 191 21.95 -27.11 -1.45
CA LEU A 191 20.94 -27.39 -2.47
C LEU A 191 20.97 -26.34 -3.59
N GLN A 192 21.08 -25.06 -3.22
CA GLN A 192 21.22 -23.95 -4.15
C GLN A 192 22.51 -24.05 -4.99
N GLN A 193 23.63 -24.46 -4.38
CA GLN A 193 24.88 -24.70 -5.12
C GLN A 193 24.72 -25.84 -6.14
N VAL A 194 24.06 -26.92 -5.76
CA VAL A 194 23.83 -28.08 -6.65
C VAL A 194 22.92 -27.72 -7.81
N TRP A 195 21.82 -27.01 -7.56
CA TRP A 195 20.96 -26.52 -8.63
C TRP A 195 21.66 -25.49 -9.51
N GLY A 196 22.51 -24.63 -8.92
CA GLY A 196 23.38 -23.71 -9.66
C GLY A 196 24.33 -24.45 -10.60
N LEU A 197 24.93 -25.56 -10.15
CA LEU A 197 25.75 -26.44 -10.98
C LEU A 197 24.95 -27.06 -12.14
N ALA A 198 23.73 -27.55 -11.86
CA ALA A 198 22.86 -28.10 -12.90
C ALA A 198 22.52 -27.06 -13.98
N ILE A 199 22.26 -25.81 -13.57
CA ILE A 199 21.96 -24.70 -14.48
C ILE A 199 23.21 -24.30 -15.28
N SER A 200 24.39 -24.17 -14.66
CA SER A 200 25.63 -23.87 -15.39
C SER A 200 25.96 -24.97 -16.39
N LEU A 201 25.79 -26.23 -16.01
CA LEU A 201 26.04 -27.38 -16.87
C LEU A 201 25.07 -27.40 -18.07
N ALA A 202 23.79 -27.07 -17.84
CA ALA A 202 22.81 -26.92 -18.90
C ALA A 202 23.14 -25.74 -19.83
N LYS A 203 23.54 -24.59 -19.27
CA LYS A 203 23.89 -23.39 -20.04
C LYS A 203 25.10 -23.61 -20.96
N GLU A 204 26.13 -24.30 -20.48
CA GLU A 204 27.37 -24.52 -21.23
C GLU A 204 27.25 -25.65 -22.27
N ASN A 205 26.56 -26.75 -21.93
CA ASN A 205 26.61 -27.97 -22.74
C ASN A 205 25.28 -28.35 -23.41
N VAL A 206 24.13 -27.92 -22.85
CA VAL A 206 22.80 -28.37 -23.29
C VAL A 206 21.78 -27.22 -23.25
N GLU A 207 22.04 -26.14 -23.99
CA GLU A 207 21.23 -24.90 -23.99
C GLU A 207 19.72 -25.15 -24.21
N LYS A 208 19.36 -26.17 -25.01
CA LYS A 208 17.96 -26.55 -25.27
C LYS A 208 17.19 -27.00 -24.01
N ARG A 209 17.88 -27.56 -23.02
CA ARG A 209 17.27 -28.00 -21.75
C ARG A 209 17.26 -26.91 -20.68
N LEU A 210 17.96 -25.79 -20.90
CA LEU A 210 18.08 -24.72 -19.91
C LEU A 210 16.71 -24.21 -19.40
N PRO A 211 15.68 -23.97 -20.25
CA PRO A 211 14.38 -23.52 -19.76
C PRO A 211 13.65 -24.55 -18.89
N GLU A 212 13.81 -25.85 -19.18
CA GLU A 212 13.21 -26.95 -18.40
C GLU A 212 13.84 -27.02 -17.00
N VAL A 213 15.17 -26.97 -16.95
CA VAL A 213 15.96 -27.00 -15.72
C VAL A 213 15.63 -25.78 -14.85
N VAL A 214 15.64 -24.58 -15.45
CA VAL A 214 15.35 -23.33 -14.72
C VAL A 214 13.92 -23.29 -14.20
N ASN A 215 12.92 -23.72 -14.97
CA ASN A 215 11.54 -23.80 -14.48
C ASN A 215 11.39 -24.76 -13.30
N THR A 216 12.10 -25.89 -13.34
CA THR A 216 12.07 -26.88 -12.25
C THR A 216 12.72 -26.33 -10.98
N VAL A 217 13.90 -25.69 -11.12
CA VAL A 217 14.63 -25.09 -9.99
C VAL A 217 13.87 -23.88 -9.42
N ALA A 218 13.35 -22.99 -10.27
CA ALA A 218 12.54 -21.85 -9.84
C ALA A 218 11.25 -22.30 -9.14
N GLY A 219 10.60 -23.35 -9.64
CA GLY A 219 9.47 -24.02 -8.97
C GLY A 219 9.77 -24.39 -7.52
N ARG A 220 10.92 -25.02 -7.28
CA ARG A 220 11.37 -25.43 -5.94
C ARG A 220 11.78 -24.24 -5.08
N LEU A 221 12.39 -23.21 -5.66
CA LEU A 221 12.73 -21.99 -4.93
C LEU A 221 11.46 -21.23 -4.47
N MET A 222 10.36 -21.32 -5.23
CA MET A 222 9.05 -20.78 -4.78
C MET A 222 8.50 -21.52 -3.56
N GLU A 223 8.64 -22.85 -3.50
CA GLU A 223 8.21 -23.64 -2.32
C GLU A 223 8.99 -23.29 -1.06
N VAL A 224 10.22 -22.78 -1.21
CA VAL A 224 11.11 -22.36 -0.13
C VAL A 224 11.03 -20.84 0.14
N GLU A 225 10.09 -20.14 -0.50
CA GLU A 225 9.87 -18.68 -0.38
C GLU A 225 11.08 -17.81 -0.76
N ARG A 226 12.01 -18.34 -1.57
CA ARG A 226 13.22 -17.64 -2.06
C ARG A 226 12.98 -17.01 -3.43
N TYR A 227 12.01 -16.09 -3.48
CA TYR A 227 11.55 -15.47 -4.71
C TYR A 227 12.61 -14.62 -5.44
N GLU A 228 13.55 -14.01 -4.72
CA GLU A 228 14.62 -13.20 -5.34
C GLU A 228 15.55 -14.04 -6.22
N ALA A 229 16.04 -15.17 -5.69
CA ALA A 229 16.90 -16.08 -6.45
C ALA A 229 16.16 -16.71 -7.64
N ALA A 230 14.87 -17.01 -7.49
CA ALA A 230 14.03 -17.48 -8.60
C ALA A 230 13.88 -16.41 -9.70
N GLY A 231 13.72 -15.14 -9.32
CA GLY A 231 13.65 -14.00 -10.26
C GLY A 231 14.93 -13.85 -11.08
N GLU A 232 16.10 -13.92 -10.45
CA GLU A 232 17.41 -13.84 -11.12
C GLU A 232 17.60 -14.97 -12.15
N LEU A 233 17.17 -16.20 -11.80
CA LEU A 233 17.21 -17.32 -12.73
C LEU A 233 16.28 -17.14 -13.94
N TYR A 234 15.12 -16.52 -13.76
CA TYR A 234 14.21 -16.20 -14.86
C TYR A 234 14.73 -15.07 -15.75
N GLU A 235 15.43 -14.09 -15.20
CA GLU A 235 16.16 -13.08 -15.98
C GLU A 235 17.24 -13.72 -16.86
N ASP A 236 17.99 -14.68 -16.33
CA ASP A 236 19.05 -15.39 -17.05
C ASP A 236 18.54 -16.13 -18.31
N ILE A 237 17.29 -16.61 -18.29
CA ILE A 237 16.64 -17.24 -19.46
C ILE A 237 15.79 -16.26 -20.28
N ASN A 238 15.85 -14.96 -19.98
CA ASN A 238 15.06 -13.90 -20.62
C ASN A 238 13.53 -14.14 -20.52
N ALA A 239 13.09 -14.85 -19.48
CA ALA A 239 11.68 -15.09 -19.15
C ALA A 239 11.16 -13.97 -18.24
N MET A 240 11.01 -12.79 -18.85
CA MET A 240 10.82 -11.54 -18.11
C MET A 240 9.48 -11.44 -17.36
N LYS A 241 8.44 -12.12 -17.86
CA LYS A 241 7.12 -12.11 -17.21
C LYS A 241 7.15 -12.90 -15.91
N GLU A 242 7.79 -14.05 -15.96
CA GLU A 242 8.02 -14.94 -14.83
C GLU A 242 8.92 -14.26 -13.80
N ALA A 243 10.02 -13.63 -14.24
CA ALA A 243 10.92 -12.85 -13.38
C ALA A 243 10.19 -11.72 -12.64
N ALA A 244 9.40 -10.90 -13.36
CA ALA A 244 8.63 -9.82 -12.75
C ALA A 244 7.64 -10.34 -11.69
N SER A 245 6.91 -11.43 -11.99
CA SER A 245 6.00 -12.07 -11.04
C SER A 245 6.70 -12.54 -9.76
N MET A 246 7.92 -13.10 -9.88
CA MET A 246 8.71 -13.53 -8.72
C MET A 246 9.16 -12.35 -7.86
N TYR A 247 9.67 -11.26 -8.46
CA TYR A 247 10.05 -10.07 -7.70
C TYR A 247 8.85 -9.40 -7.01
N MET A 248 7.68 -9.45 -7.61
CA MET A 248 6.45 -8.95 -7.00
C MET A 248 6.06 -9.77 -5.76
N GLN A 249 6.17 -11.10 -5.82
CA GLN A 249 5.96 -11.96 -4.65
C GLN A 249 7.02 -11.74 -3.56
N ALA A 250 8.25 -11.40 -3.95
CA ALA A 250 9.33 -11.03 -3.03
C ALA A 250 9.13 -9.65 -2.36
N GLY A 251 8.18 -8.83 -2.83
CA GLY A 251 8.03 -7.44 -2.41
C GLY A 251 9.11 -6.49 -2.96
N LEU A 252 9.92 -6.94 -3.92
CA LEU A 252 11.01 -6.18 -4.54
C LEU A 252 10.53 -5.44 -5.80
N TRP A 253 9.62 -4.48 -5.60
CA TRP A 253 8.93 -3.76 -6.68
C TRP A 253 9.87 -2.93 -7.58
N GLU A 254 10.95 -2.37 -7.03
CA GLU A 254 11.99 -1.67 -7.80
C GLU A 254 12.63 -2.59 -8.87
N LYS A 255 12.96 -3.83 -8.49
CA LYS A 255 13.50 -4.84 -9.42
C LYS A 255 12.44 -5.28 -10.45
N ALA A 256 11.21 -5.53 -10.01
CA ALA A 256 10.11 -5.88 -10.91
C ALA A 256 9.89 -4.83 -12.01
N ARG A 257 9.93 -3.53 -11.66
CA ARG A 257 9.78 -2.43 -12.62
C ARG A 257 10.98 -2.27 -13.55
N ALA A 258 12.20 -2.53 -13.06
CA ALA A 258 13.39 -2.56 -13.91
C ALA A 258 13.27 -3.65 -15.00
N VAL A 259 12.82 -4.86 -14.62
CA VAL A 259 12.54 -5.96 -15.56
C VAL A 259 11.45 -5.57 -16.56
N GLY A 260 10.35 -4.98 -16.09
CA GLY A 260 9.27 -4.49 -16.95
C GLY A 260 9.76 -3.47 -17.99
N THR A 261 10.58 -2.51 -17.57
CA THR A 261 11.16 -1.46 -18.44
C THR A 261 12.07 -2.07 -19.51
N SER A 262 12.86 -3.08 -19.15
CA SER A 262 13.76 -3.78 -20.09
C SER A 262 13.02 -4.62 -21.14
N SER A 263 11.81 -5.09 -20.83
CA SER A 263 11.01 -5.97 -21.70
C SER A 263 10.06 -5.26 -22.64
N GLY A 264 9.69 -4.03 -22.30
CA GLY A 264 8.85 -3.14 -23.10
C GLY A 264 7.54 -2.71 -22.42
N PRO A 265 6.77 -1.81 -23.07
CA PRO A 265 5.62 -1.14 -22.48
C PRO A 265 4.50 -2.03 -21.89
N PRO A 266 4.10 -3.18 -22.48
CA PRO A 266 2.97 -3.94 -21.95
C PRO A 266 3.27 -4.56 -20.58
N LEU A 267 4.47 -5.11 -20.39
CA LEU A 267 4.85 -5.69 -19.11
C LEU A 267 5.08 -4.61 -18.04
N GLN A 268 5.60 -3.44 -18.46
CA GLN A 268 5.77 -2.32 -17.56
C GLN A 268 4.42 -1.80 -17.02
N GLN A 269 3.40 -1.66 -17.89
CA GLN A 269 2.06 -1.25 -17.47
C GLN A 269 1.44 -2.24 -16.49
N ASP A 270 1.53 -3.54 -16.77
CA ASP A 270 1.00 -4.58 -15.89
C ASP A 270 1.65 -4.54 -14.49
N VAL A 271 2.97 -4.35 -14.41
CA VAL A 271 3.71 -4.25 -13.15
C VAL A 271 3.36 -2.95 -12.41
N ASP A 272 3.26 -1.82 -13.12
CA ASP A 272 2.90 -0.52 -12.53
C ASP A 272 1.47 -0.54 -11.96
N ASP A 273 0.50 -1.16 -12.66
CA ASP A 273 -0.87 -1.31 -12.18
C ASP A 273 -0.98 -2.19 -10.93
N LEU A 274 -0.28 -3.32 -10.90
CA LEU A 274 -0.24 -4.20 -9.74
C LEU A 274 0.53 -3.55 -8.57
N TYR A 275 1.54 -2.74 -8.84
CA TYR A 275 2.24 -1.98 -7.80
C TYR A 275 1.34 -0.91 -7.19
N LYS A 276 0.57 -0.20 -8.02
CA LYS A 276 -0.44 0.76 -7.58
C LYS A 276 -1.47 0.09 -6.65
N GLU A 277 -1.99 -1.09 -7.01
CA GLU A 277 -2.90 -1.84 -6.14
C GLU A 277 -2.26 -2.23 -4.79
N HIS A 278 -0.97 -2.61 -4.81
CA HIS A 278 -0.23 -2.90 -3.59
C HIS A 278 -0.04 -1.67 -2.71
N LEU A 279 0.31 -0.51 -3.29
CA LEU A 279 0.46 0.75 -2.56
C LEU A 279 -0.86 1.22 -1.95
N VAL A 280 -1.98 1.06 -2.65
CA VAL A 280 -3.32 1.33 -2.11
C VAL A 280 -3.63 0.44 -0.90
N LYS A 281 -3.34 -0.87 -0.99
CA LYS A 281 -3.51 -1.80 0.15
C LYS A 281 -2.60 -1.47 1.34
N LYS A 282 -1.39 -0.97 1.08
CA LYS A 282 -0.41 -0.58 2.10
C LYS A 282 -0.76 0.76 2.76
N GLY A 283 -1.49 1.65 2.08
CA GLY A 283 -1.80 2.98 2.60
C GLY A 283 -0.75 4.05 2.27
N ASP A 284 0.11 3.83 1.27
CA ASP A 284 1.26 4.70 1.00
C ASP A 284 0.96 5.75 -0.10
N ALA A 285 0.22 6.79 0.28
CA ALA A 285 -0.16 7.87 -0.63
C ALA A 285 1.03 8.71 -1.13
N ALA A 286 2.11 8.81 -0.36
CA ALA A 286 3.28 9.62 -0.72
C ALA A 286 4.04 9.02 -1.91
N GLU A 287 4.12 7.69 -1.97
CA GLU A 287 4.74 7.00 -3.09
C GLU A 287 3.88 7.04 -4.36
N LEU A 288 2.55 6.92 -4.22
CA LEU A 288 1.60 7.09 -5.33
C LEU A 288 1.74 8.46 -6.03
N ILE A 289 1.95 9.53 -5.27
CA ILE A 289 2.20 10.87 -5.83
C ILE A 289 3.47 10.92 -6.65
N LYS A 290 4.57 10.31 -6.18
CA LYS A 290 5.85 10.28 -6.91
C LYS A 290 5.72 9.56 -8.25
N LEU A 291 4.84 8.55 -8.31
CA LEU A 291 4.53 7.81 -9.53
C LEU A 291 3.56 8.54 -10.47
N GLY A 292 2.97 9.65 -10.04
CA GLY A 292 2.00 10.43 -10.83
C GLY A 292 0.55 9.97 -10.67
N HIS A 293 0.26 9.02 -9.77
CA HIS A 293 -1.08 8.55 -9.44
C HIS A 293 -1.74 9.44 -8.38
N VAL A 294 -1.96 10.71 -8.74
CA VAL A 294 -2.53 11.73 -7.84
C VAL A 294 -3.99 11.43 -7.44
N PRO A 295 -4.88 10.95 -8.32
CA PRO A 295 -6.27 10.65 -7.94
C PRO A 295 -6.38 9.55 -6.88
N GLU A 296 -5.63 8.46 -7.01
CA GLU A 296 -5.64 7.35 -6.06
C GLU A 296 -4.99 7.76 -4.72
N ALA A 297 -3.96 8.61 -4.76
CA ALA A 297 -3.38 9.19 -3.56
C ALA A 297 -4.37 10.09 -2.81
N LEU A 298 -5.20 10.86 -3.52
CA LEU A 298 -6.25 11.69 -2.94
C LEU A 298 -7.33 10.85 -2.26
N GLU A 299 -7.80 9.77 -2.89
CA GLU A 299 -8.76 8.83 -2.28
C GLU A 299 -8.20 8.21 -1.01
N LEU A 300 -6.89 7.94 -0.97
CA LEU A 300 -6.23 7.37 0.19
C LEU A 300 -6.08 8.38 1.33
N TYR A 301 -5.75 9.65 1.03
CA TYR A 301 -5.75 10.72 2.04
C TYR A 301 -7.16 11.06 2.54
N GLU A 302 -8.18 10.93 1.69
CA GLU A 302 -9.59 11.04 2.09
C GLU A 302 -9.94 9.94 3.12
N GLN A 303 -9.57 8.68 2.85
CA GLN A 303 -9.76 7.58 3.82
C GLN A 303 -8.99 7.78 5.13
N GLN A 304 -7.82 8.42 5.08
CA GLN A 304 -7.01 8.76 6.27
C GLN A 304 -7.50 10.02 7.00
N CYS A 305 -8.51 10.72 6.48
CA CYS A 305 -9.01 12.00 7.00
C CYS A 305 -7.93 13.13 7.03
N ASP A 306 -6.89 13.05 6.20
CA ASP A 306 -5.84 14.08 6.08
C ASP A 306 -6.28 15.17 5.08
N TRP A 307 -7.36 15.85 5.42
CA TRP A 307 -7.99 16.88 4.59
C TRP A 307 -7.07 18.04 4.17
N PRO A 308 -6.13 18.53 5.00
CA PRO A 308 -5.20 19.58 4.57
C PRO A 308 -4.39 19.20 3.32
N LYS A 309 -3.87 17.96 3.26
CA LYS A 309 -3.15 17.47 2.09
C LYS A 309 -4.07 17.22 0.89
N VAL A 310 -5.29 16.75 1.13
CA VAL A 310 -6.31 16.60 0.07
C VAL A 310 -6.56 17.93 -0.63
N HIS A 311 -6.78 19.01 0.14
CA HIS A 311 -7.02 20.33 -0.45
C HIS A 311 -5.80 20.90 -1.17
N GLU A 312 -4.58 20.70 -0.64
CA GLU A 312 -3.33 21.12 -1.29
C GLU A 312 -3.15 20.43 -2.65
N LEU A 313 -3.34 19.10 -2.70
CA LEU A 313 -3.20 18.31 -3.91
C LEU A 313 -4.34 18.58 -4.91
N ALA A 314 -5.58 18.73 -4.43
CA ALA A 314 -6.72 19.04 -5.28
C ALA A 314 -6.58 20.43 -5.94
N ALA A 315 -6.04 21.42 -5.22
CA ALA A 315 -5.74 22.74 -5.77
C ALA A 315 -4.71 22.70 -6.91
N LEU A 316 -3.77 21.75 -6.90
CA LEU A 316 -2.81 21.54 -7.99
C LEU A 316 -3.45 20.95 -9.25
N LEU A 317 -4.51 20.14 -9.10
CA LEU A 317 -5.24 19.54 -10.24
C LEU A 317 -6.18 20.54 -10.93
N GLY A 318 -6.76 21.47 -10.16
CA GLY A 318 -7.55 22.57 -10.69
C GLY A 318 -8.72 22.98 -9.79
N PRO A 319 -9.35 24.14 -10.09
CA PRO A 319 -10.39 24.73 -9.24
C PRO A 319 -11.69 23.93 -9.19
N ASP A 320 -11.97 23.08 -10.17
CA ASP A 320 -13.18 22.26 -10.19
C ASP A 320 -13.01 20.99 -9.32
N GLU A 321 -11.82 20.39 -9.31
CA GLU A 321 -11.48 19.28 -8.43
C GLU A 321 -11.43 19.72 -6.97
N GLU A 322 -10.81 20.88 -6.68
CA GLU A 322 -10.79 21.46 -5.33
C GLU A 322 -12.21 21.63 -4.75
N LYS A 323 -13.14 22.14 -5.54
CA LYS A 323 -14.56 22.26 -5.16
C LYS A 323 -15.24 20.90 -4.97
N ASN A 324 -14.89 19.88 -5.75
CA ASN A 324 -15.47 18.55 -5.55
C ASN A 324 -15.03 17.94 -4.22
N TYR A 325 -13.76 18.08 -3.86
CA TYR A 325 -13.24 17.61 -2.56
C TYR A 325 -13.73 18.47 -1.38
N SER A 326 -14.01 19.76 -1.56
CA SER A 326 -14.62 20.60 -0.52
C SER A 326 -16.00 20.08 -0.09
N ILE A 327 -16.80 19.59 -1.05
CA ILE A 327 -18.11 18.99 -0.79
C ILE A 327 -17.99 17.65 -0.06
N ARG A 328 -17.02 16.80 -0.43
CA ARG A 328 -16.78 15.54 0.29
C ARG A 328 -16.35 15.79 1.73
N HIS A 329 -15.40 16.70 1.95
CA HIS A 329 -14.97 17.12 3.28
C HIS A 329 -16.15 17.67 4.10
N ALA A 330 -16.93 18.58 3.53
CA ALA A 330 -18.09 19.15 4.22
C ALA A 330 -19.15 18.09 4.55
N LYS A 331 -19.35 17.06 3.71
CA LYS A 331 -20.25 15.95 3.98
C LYS A 331 -19.81 15.14 5.20
N GLU A 332 -18.51 14.83 5.32
CA GLU A 332 -17.98 14.14 6.49
C GLU A 332 -18.12 15.00 7.76
N CYS A 333 -17.85 16.31 7.68
CA CYS A 333 -18.05 17.21 8.80
C CYS A 333 -19.52 17.24 9.26
N LEU A 334 -20.48 17.28 8.34
CA LEU A 334 -21.91 17.30 8.66
C LEU A 334 -22.42 15.99 9.26
N GLN A 335 -21.86 14.84 8.83
CA GLN A 335 -22.16 13.54 9.44
C GLN A 335 -21.64 13.42 10.88
N ASN A 336 -20.61 14.18 11.23
CA ASN A 336 -20.05 14.26 12.58
C ASN A 336 -20.60 15.45 13.39
N ASP A 337 -21.72 16.06 12.96
CA ASP A 337 -22.36 17.24 13.58
C ASP A 337 -21.48 18.51 13.68
N LYS A 338 -20.39 18.58 12.90
CA LYS A 338 -19.48 19.73 12.83
C LYS A 338 -19.92 20.73 11.77
N CYS A 339 -21.12 21.29 11.93
CA CYS A 339 -21.70 22.20 10.92
C CYS A 339 -20.85 23.46 10.66
N ALA A 340 -20.25 24.07 11.70
CA ALA A 340 -19.45 25.28 11.55
C ALA A 340 -18.18 25.04 10.71
N GLU A 341 -17.51 23.90 10.91
CA GLU A 341 -16.34 23.49 10.13
C GLU A 341 -16.72 23.23 8.67
N ALA A 342 -17.83 22.51 8.44
CA ALA A 342 -18.33 22.23 7.09
C ALA A 342 -18.56 23.53 6.28
N ILE A 343 -19.24 24.51 6.86
CA ILE A 343 -19.49 25.80 6.18
C ILE A 343 -18.20 26.60 6.00
N ALA A 344 -17.26 26.53 6.94
CA ALA A 344 -15.96 27.17 6.79
C ALA A 344 -15.17 26.61 5.60
N VAL A 345 -15.16 25.28 5.42
CA VAL A 345 -14.51 24.59 4.30
C VAL A 345 -15.14 25.02 2.97
N LEU A 346 -16.48 24.97 2.87
CA LEU A 346 -17.19 25.38 1.65
C LEU A 346 -16.98 26.86 1.31
N SER A 347 -16.86 27.71 2.33
CA SER A 347 -16.58 29.13 2.14
C SER A 347 -15.15 29.39 1.67
N GLN A 348 -14.19 28.53 2.02
CA GLN A 348 -12.77 28.71 1.68
C GLN A 348 -12.43 28.17 0.29
N HIS A 349 -12.88 26.95 -0.02
CA HIS A 349 -12.55 26.23 -1.25
C HIS A 349 -13.62 26.36 -2.34
N GLY A 350 -14.80 26.90 -1.99
CA GLY A 350 -15.91 27.10 -2.90
C GLY A 350 -16.77 25.85 -3.11
N VAL A 351 -17.86 26.03 -3.86
CA VAL A 351 -18.90 25.02 -4.09
C VAL A 351 -19.00 24.72 -5.59
N PRO A 352 -18.98 23.45 -6.02
CA PRO A 352 -19.13 23.06 -7.42
C PRO A 352 -20.59 23.18 -7.86
N LEU A 353 -20.81 23.33 -9.17
CA LEU A 353 -22.15 23.43 -9.75
C LEU A 353 -22.68 22.04 -10.14
N ASN A 354 -22.95 21.19 -9.14
CA ASN A 354 -23.48 19.84 -9.34
C ASN A 354 -24.63 19.51 -8.37
N GLY A 355 -25.38 18.46 -8.67
CA GLY A 355 -26.57 18.07 -7.88
C GLY A 355 -26.25 17.76 -6.42
N SER A 356 -25.14 17.06 -6.17
CA SER A 356 -24.69 16.70 -4.81
C SER A 356 -24.36 17.92 -3.97
N ALA A 357 -23.80 18.98 -4.56
CA ALA A 357 -23.56 20.22 -3.84
C ALA A 357 -24.85 20.91 -3.39
N TYR A 358 -25.88 20.92 -4.24
CA TYR A 358 -27.16 21.55 -3.91
C TYR A 358 -27.87 20.83 -2.77
N GLU A 359 -27.89 19.50 -2.82
CA GLU A 359 -28.42 18.64 -1.75
C GLU A 359 -27.65 18.88 -0.45
N LEU A 360 -26.31 18.90 -0.49
CA LEU A 360 -25.50 19.11 0.70
C LEU A 360 -25.70 20.50 1.31
N CYS A 361 -25.75 21.56 0.50
CA CYS A 361 -26.00 22.92 0.99
C CYS A 361 -27.39 23.04 1.60
N SER A 362 -28.39 22.36 1.01
CA SER A 362 -29.75 22.33 1.54
C SER A 362 -29.81 21.59 2.86
N PHE A 363 -29.15 20.42 2.94
CA PHE A 363 -29.02 19.65 4.17
C PHE A 363 -28.31 20.44 5.27
N ALA A 364 -27.17 21.05 4.96
CA ALA A 364 -26.42 21.88 5.90
C ALA A 364 -27.26 23.06 6.42
N ALA A 365 -27.99 23.73 5.53
CA ALA A 365 -28.88 24.81 5.91
C ALA A 365 -29.99 24.32 6.87
N CYS A 366 -30.67 23.23 6.54
CA CYS A 366 -31.69 22.64 7.41
C CYS A 366 -31.12 22.19 8.76
N GLN A 367 -29.96 21.53 8.80
CA GLN A 367 -29.32 21.07 10.03
C GLN A 367 -28.96 22.27 10.94
N ILE A 368 -28.38 23.34 10.38
CA ILE A 368 -28.04 24.56 11.13
C ILE A 368 -29.31 25.29 11.62
N ILE A 369 -30.36 25.35 10.80
CA ILE A 369 -31.64 25.97 11.15
C ILE A 369 -32.35 25.18 12.26
N SER A 370 -32.31 23.85 12.19
CA SER A 370 -32.98 22.95 13.14
C SER A 370 -32.16 22.65 14.39
N ALA A 371 -30.90 23.09 14.45
CA ALA A 371 -30.04 22.85 15.60
C ALA A 371 -30.68 23.31 16.91
N VAL A 372 -30.73 22.37 17.86
CA VAL A 372 -31.19 22.54 19.25
C VAL A 372 -30.03 23.00 20.13
N GLU A 373 -28.82 22.51 19.85
CA GLU A 373 -27.60 22.85 20.57
C GLU A 373 -26.97 24.18 20.08
N MET A 374 -26.20 24.83 20.97
CA MET A 374 -25.47 26.04 20.62
C MET A 374 -24.30 25.72 19.69
N ILE A 375 -24.47 26.05 18.41
CA ILE A 375 -23.38 26.06 17.43
C ILE A 375 -22.39 27.19 17.78
N PRO A 376 -21.08 26.91 17.91
CA PRO A 376 -20.06 27.94 18.10
C PRO A 376 -20.05 28.94 16.94
N GLN A 377 -19.99 30.25 17.24
CA GLN A 377 -19.96 31.32 16.22
C GLN A 377 -21.07 31.18 15.16
N ILE A 378 -22.30 30.89 15.63
CA ILE A 378 -23.47 30.69 14.76
C ILE A 378 -23.73 31.89 13.84
N ASP A 379 -23.43 33.10 14.30
CA ASP A 379 -23.55 34.35 13.53
C ASP A 379 -22.63 34.34 12.30
N LEU A 380 -21.35 34.00 12.48
CA LEU A 380 -20.39 33.89 11.39
C LEU A 380 -20.73 32.74 10.44
N THR A 381 -21.14 31.59 11.00
CA THR A 381 -21.54 30.41 10.24
C THR A 381 -22.74 30.71 9.34
N MET A 382 -23.75 31.39 9.87
CA MET A 382 -24.93 31.82 9.12
C MET A 382 -24.60 32.85 8.04
N GLN A 383 -23.67 33.78 8.30
CA GLN A 383 -23.21 34.72 7.30
C GLN A 383 -22.54 34.00 6.12
N LYS A 384 -21.60 33.08 6.39
CA LYS A 384 -20.92 32.30 5.35
C LYS A 384 -21.89 31.44 4.55
N LEU A 385 -22.81 30.74 5.22
CA LEU A 385 -23.85 29.95 4.54
C LEU A 385 -24.72 30.81 3.62
N ARG A 386 -25.11 32.01 4.09
CA ARG A 386 -25.87 32.97 3.28
C ARG A 386 -25.08 33.40 2.04
N GLU A 387 -23.79 33.66 2.16
CA GLU A 387 -22.93 34.05 1.04
C GLU A 387 -22.78 32.92 0.01
N ILE A 388 -22.59 31.68 0.47
CA ILE A 388 -22.55 30.48 -0.37
C ILE A 388 -23.87 30.32 -1.15
N LEU A 389 -25.01 30.33 -0.46
CA LEU A 389 -26.32 30.21 -1.10
C LEU A 389 -26.59 31.37 -2.07
N TYR A 390 -26.17 32.59 -1.74
CA TYR A 390 -26.33 33.75 -2.61
C TYR A 390 -25.52 33.58 -3.92
N GLN A 391 -24.27 33.14 -3.83
CA GLN A 391 -23.42 32.87 -4.99
C GLN A 391 -23.99 31.76 -5.86
N LEU A 392 -24.43 30.67 -5.24
CA LEU A 392 -25.06 29.52 -5.90
C LEU A 392 -26.32 29.93 -6.66
N VAL A 393 -27.26 30.59 -5.98
CA VAL A 393 -28.52 31.06 -6.58
C VAL A 393 -28.27 32.08 -7.68
N SER A 394 -27.30 32.99 -7.50
CA SER A 394 -26.94 33.97 -8.53
C SER A 394 -26.40 33.30 -9.79
N THR A 395 -25.51 32.32 -9.63
CA THR A 395 -24.88 31.58 -10.73
C THR A 395 -25.89 30.71 -11.49
N LEU A 396 -26.78 30.03 -10.77
CA LEU A 396 -27.85 29.21 -11.35
C LEU A 396 -28.95 30.05 -12.01
N THR A 397 -29.21 31.26 -11.50
CA THR A 397 -30.17 32.17 -12.13
C THR A 397 -29.69 32.66 -13.49
N LEU A 398 -28.36 32.82 -13.66
CA LEU A 398 -27.72 33.17 -14.93
C LEU A 398 -27.62 31.95 -15.88
N ASN A 399 -27.36 30.76 -15.36
CA ASN A 399 -27.17 29.53 -16.13
C ASN A 399 -28.33 28.54 -15.93
N ARG A 400 -29.53 28.93 -16.37
CA ARG A 400 -30.76 28.15 -16.14
C ARG A 400 -30.75 26.76 -16.78
N ASP A 401 -30.00 26.57 -17.85
CA ASP A 401 -29.94 25.32 -18.61
C ASP A 401 -29.26 24.17 -17.83
N ILE A 402 -28.47 24.49 -16.80
CA ILE A 402 -27.67 23.53 -16.01
C ILE A 402 -28.44 23.07 -14.75
N CYS A 403 -29.55 23.72 -14.41
CA CYS A 403 -30.26 23.48 -13.16
C CYS A 403 -31.42 22.49 -13.34
N PRO A 404 -31.52 21.42 -12.53
CA PRO A 404 -32.72 20.59 -12.46
C PRO A 404 -33.97 21.43 -12.10
N PRO A 405 -35.16 21.06 -12.61
CA PRO A 405 -36.39 21.76 -12.27
C PRO A 405 -36.69 21.64 -10.77
N GLY A 406 -37.10 22.74 -10.14
CA GLY A 406 -37.44 22.80 -8.71
C GLY A 406 -36.28 23.15 -7.77
N VAL A 407 -35.04 22.73 -8.08
CA VAL A 407 -33.87 22.98 -7.21
C VAL A 407 -33.61 24.47 -7.01
N LEU A 408 -33.67 25.27 -8.08
CA LEU A 408 -33.49 26.72 -7.97
C LEU A 408 -34.57 27.39 -7.08
N THR A 409 -35.79 26.87 -7.10
CA THR A 409 -36.88 27.40 -6.27
C THR A 409 -36.63 27.11 -4.80
N GLU A 410 -36.20 25.89 -4.48
CA GLU A 410 -35.89 25.50 -3.10
C GLU A 410 -34.66 26.25 -2.57
N LEU A 411 -33.59 26.35 -3.36
CA LEU A 411 -32.40 27.15 -2.97
C LEU A 411 -32.72 28.63 -2.76
N LYS A 412 -33.64 29.21 -3.56
CA LYS A 412 -34.12 30.59 -3.35
C LYS A 412 -34.90 30.72 -2.04
N ARG A 413 -35.76 29.75 -1.72
CA ARG A 413 -36.49 29.70 -0.46
C ARG A 413 -35.52 29.59 0.72
N LEU A 414 -34.57 28.66 0.67
CA LEU A 414 -33.53 28.50 1.69
C LEU A 414 -32.68 29.76 1.86
N LEU A 415 -32.28 30.40 0.76
CA LEU A 415 -31.55 31.68 0.81
C LEU A 415 -32.35 32.75 1.56
N ILE A 416 -33.67 32.85 1.35
CA ILE A 416 -34.51 33.81 2.08
C ILE A 416 -34.51 33.48 3.58
N ILE A 417 -34.71 32.21 3.94
CA ILE A 417 -34.74 31.76 5.33
C ILE A 417 -33.40 32.06 6.03
N VAL A 418 -32.30 31.61 5.46
CA VAL A 418 -30.94 31.84 6.00
C VAL A 418 -30.63 33.33 6.07
N ASN A 419 -31.02 34.11 5.06
CA ASN A 419 -30.84 35.55 5.09
C ASN A 419 -31.62 36.20 6.24
N PHE A 420 -32.84 35.77 6.53
CA PHE A 420 -33.61 36.29 7.67
C PHE A 420 -33.02 35.88 9.02
N PHE A 421 -32.50 34.67 9.18
CA PHE A 421 -31.74 34.29 10.36
C PHE A 421 -30.48 35.16 10.53
N ASN A 422 -29.71 35.37 9.45
CA ASN A 422 -28.53 36.24 9.47
C ASN A 422 -28.91 37.69 9.87
N LEU A 423 -29.93 38.27 9.23
CA LEU A 423 -30.42 39.61 9.58
C LEU A 423 -30.93 39.69 11.02
N ARG A 424 -31.47 38.61 11.58
CA ARG A 424 -31.88 38.55 12.97
C ARG A 424 -30.68 38.65 13.92
N TYR A 425 -29.59 37.93 13.65
CA TYR A 425 -28.33 38.07 14.40
C TYR A 425 -27.73 39.49 14.28
N ILE A 426 -27.71 40.05 13.08
CA ILE A 426 -27.27 41.43 12.84
C ILE A 426 -28.16 42.41 13.62
N SER A 427 -29.48 42.22 13.63
CA SER A 427 -30.42 43.08 14.33
C SER A 427 -30.20 43.06 15.84
N ILE A 428 -29.91 41.88 16.41
CA ILE A 428 -29.56 41.75 17.84
C ILE A 428 -28.26 42.52 18.12
N ALA A 429 -27.21 42.33 17.31
CA ALA A 429 -25.93 43.01 17.47
C ALA A 429 -26.04 44.55 17.33
N GLN A 430 -26.96 45.04 16.49
CA GLN A 430 -27.18 46.47 16.23
C GLN A 430 -28.28 47.10 17.10
N ASN A 431 -28.85 46.36 18.06
CA ASN A 431 -29.97 46.78 18.92
C ASN A 431 -31.24 47.22 18.15
N LEU A 432 -31.56 46.52 17.06
CA LEU A 432 -32.77 46.72 16.26
C LEU A 432 -33.87 45.70 16.66
N GLN A 433 -34.37 45.79 17.90
CA GLN A 433 -35.31 44.80 18.47
C GLN A 433 -36.63 44.67 17.69
N GLU A 434 -37.19 45.78 17.18
CA GLU A 434 -38.40 45.76 16.35
C GLU A 434 -38.20 44.93 15.07
N MET A 435 -37.01 45.03 14.47
CA MET A 435 -36.64 44.30 13.26
C MET A 435 -36.45 42.81 13.54
N GLN A 436 -35.80 42.48 14.66
CA GLN A 436 -35.67 41.10 15.13
C GLN A 436 -37.05 40.44 15.26
N ALA A 437 -38.02 41.11 15.89
CA ALA A 437 -39.37 40.56 16.04
C ALA A 437 -40.07 40.38 14.69
N LYS A 438 -40.04 41.38 13.80
CA LYS A 438 -40.64 41.26 12.46
C LYS A 438 -40.00 40.14 11.63
N LEU A 439 -38.68 39.94 11.73
CA LEU A 439 -37.97 38.84 11.08
C LEU A 439 -38.38 37.48 11.66
N SER A 440 -38.44 37.32 12.98
CA SER A 440 -38.91 36.08 13.62
C SER A 440 -40.35 35.74 13.24
N ILE A 441 -41.23 36.74 13.18
CA ILE A 441 -42.61 36.57 12.72
C ILE A 441 -42.65 36.13 11.26
N SER A 442 -41.83 36.73 10.40
CA SER A 442 -41.76 36.38 8.98
C SER A 442 -41.24 34.97 8.74
N LEU A 443 -40.38 34.45 9.63
CA LEU A 443 -39.89 33.08 9.56
C LEU A 443 -40.99 32.03 9.78
N LEU A 444 -42.12 32.38 10.43
CA LEU A 444 -43.26 31.48 10.61
C LEU A 444 -43.85 30.99 9.28
N ARG A 445 -43.70 31.74 8.18
CA ARG A 445 -44.16 31.30 6.85
C ARG A 445 -43.37 30.12 6.27
N TYR A 446 -42.25 29.78 6.89
CA TYR A 446 -41.34 28.73 6.42
C TYR A 446 -41.26 27.53 7.39
N ILE A 447 -42.25 27.40 8.29
CA ILE A 447 -42.41 26.18 9.08
C ILE A 447 -42.58 24.97 8.15
N GLY A 448 -41.99 23.85 8.55
CA GLY A 448 -41.76 22.68 7.70
C GLY A 448 -40.33 22.59 7.18
N THR A 449 -39.67 23.72 6.88
CA THR A 449 -38.18 23.76 6.82
C THR A 449 -37.60 24.08 8.19
N ILE A 450 -38.25 25.01 8.90
CA ILE A 450 -37.92 25.37 10.28
C ILE A 450 -38.82 24.54 11.20
N PRO A 451 -38.29 23.92 12.27
CA PRO A 451 -39.11 23.29 13.29
C PRO A 451 -40.15 24.27 13.83
N ALA A 452 -41.42 23.86 13.85
CA ALA A 452 -42.53 24.76 14.13
C ALA A 452 -42.48 25.29 15.57
N ASP A 453 -42.17 24.43 16.53
CA ASP A 453 -42.01 24.77 17.95
C ASP A 453 -40.92 25.85 18.15
N LYS A 454 -39.75 25.68 17.52
CA LYS A 454 -38.67 26.69 17.50
C LYS A 454 -39.15 28.02 16.93
N ALA A 455 -39.78 27.99 15.76
CA ALA A 455 -40.20 29.21 15.07
C ALA A 455 -41.23 30.01 15.88
N PHE A 456 -42.25 29.35 16.43
CA PHE A 456 -43.28 29.99 17.25
C PHE A 456 -42.74 30.50 18.58
N TYR A 457 -41.87 29.74 19.25
CA TYR A 457 -41.22 30.20 20.47
C TYR A 457 -40.36 31.44 20.23
N GLU A 458 -39.49 31.43 19.22
CA GLU A 458 -38.60 32.56 18.91
C GLU A 458 -39.39 33.82 18.51
N ALA A 459 -40.49 33.68 17.76
CA ALA A 459 -41.37 34.79 17.40
C ALA A 459 -42.11 35.35 18.63
N GLY A 460 -42.64 34.48 19.49
CA GLY A 460 -43.32 34.85 20.72
C GLY A 460 -42.42 35.58 21.71
N MET A 461 -41.21 35.06 21.94
CA MET A 461 -40.23 35.68 22.83
C MET A 461 -39.73 37.03 22.32
N ALA A 462 -39.51 37.18 21.00
CA ALA A 462 -39.15 38.48 20.42
C ALA A 462 -40.27 39.52 20.60
N CYS A 463 -41.53 39.12 20.45
CA CYS A 463 -42.68 39.99 20.74
C CYS A 463 -42.77 40.36 22.22
N LYS A 464 -42.54 39.39 23.12
CA LYS A 464 -42.57 39.59 24.58
C LYS A 464 -41.54 40.62 25.03
N GLN A 465 -40.33 40.59 24.47
CA GLN A 465 -39.26 41.55 24.76
C GLN A 465 -39.61 42.99 24.37
N LEU A 466 -40.37 43.18 23.29
CA LEU A 466 -40.84 44.50 22.84
C LEU A 466 -42.10 45.00 23.58
N GLY A 467 -42.70 44.16 24.44
CA GLY A 467 -43.97 44.47 25.07
C GLY A 467 -45.18 44.31 24.14
N TRP A 468 -45.04 43.62 23.00
CA TRP A 468 -46.14 43.26 22.11
C TRP A 468 -46.92 42.07 22.69
N GLN A 469 -47.56 42.28 23.86
CA GLN A 469 -48.17 41.24 24.68
C GLN A 469 -49.17 40.38 23.91
N ASN A 470 -50.05 40.99 23.10
CA ASN A 470 -51.04 40.26 22.29
C ASN A 470 -50.37 39.29 21.30
N MET A 471 -49.33 39.75 20.60
CA MET A 471 -48.60 38.91 19.64
C MET A 471 -47.84 37.79 20.34
N ALA A 472 -47.17 38.14 21.44
CA ALA A 472 -46.44 37.19 22.26
C ALA A 472 -47.38 36.08 22.78
N PHE A 473 -48.56 36.46 23.25
CA PHE A 473 -49.58 35.52 23.71
C PHE A 473 -50.03 34.57 22.59
N VAL A 474 -50.43 35.12 21.42
CA VAL A 474 -50.90 34.31 20.28
C VAL A 474 -49.85 33.30 19.82
N TYR A 475 -48.57 33.70 19.72
CA TYR A 475 -47.51 32.78 19.29
C TYR A 475 -47.07 31.78 20.34
N LEU A 476 -46.98 32.19 21.61
CA LEU A 476 -46.57 31.29 22.69
C LEU A 476 -47.68 30.31 23.06
N ASN A 477 -48.95 30.69 22.90
CA ASN A 477 -50.06 29.76 23.02
C ASN A 477 -49.99 28.69 21.92
N ARG A 478 -49.81 29.11 20.65
CA ARG A 478 -49.60 28.15 19.55
C ARG A 478 -48.36 27.27 19.75
N TYR A 479 -47.29 27.80 20.32
CA TYR A 479 -46.12 27.00 20.69
C TYR A 479 -46.48 25.88 21.68
N LEU A 480 -47.30 26.17 22.69
CA LEU A 480 -47.74 25.15 23.65
C LEU A 480 -48.63 24.08 22.98
N ASP A 481 -49.53 24.47 22.08
CA ASP A 481 -50.32 23.50 21.30
C ASP A 481 -49.41 22.57 20.49
N ILE A 482 -48.31 23.10 19.92
CA ILE A 482 -47.33 22.29 19.18
C ILE A 482 -46.55 21.38 20.14
N VAL A 483 -46.17 21.85 21.33
CA VAL A 483 -45.51 21.02 22.35
C VAL A 483 -46.40 19.85 22.78
N GLU A 484 -47.70 20.11 23.01
CA GLU A 484 -48.68 19.06 23.32
C GLU A 484 -48.84 18.09 22.15
N ALA A 485 -48.90 18.60 20.91
CA ALA A 485 -48.95 17.76 19.71
C ALA A 485 -47.68 16.90 19.49
N ILE A 486 -46.51 17.36 19.93
CA ILE A 486 -45.26 16.57 19.93
C ILE A 486 -45.37 15.44 20.96
N ASP A 487 -45.87 15.72 22.17
CA ASP A 487 -46.02 14.72 23.24
C ASP A 487 -47.06 13.64 22.89
N ASP A 488 -48.15 14.03 22.21
CA ASP A 488 -49.25 13.14 21.81
C ASP A 488 -49.05 12.47 20.42
N GLU A 489 -47.99 12.85 19.68
CA GLU A 489 -47.73 12.45 18.29
C GLU A 489 -48.92 12.72 17.32
N ASP A 490 -49.77 13.70 17.62
CA ASP A 490 -51.01 13.98 16.89
C ASP A 490 -51.16 15.47 16.53
N ALA A 491 -51.01 15.79 15.24
CA ALA A 491 -51.14 17.14 14.70
C ALA A 491 -52.57 17.69 14.76
N SER A 492 -53.58 16.81 14.91
CA SER A 492 -55.00 17.22 14.90
C SER A 492 -55.39 18.02 16.15
N THR A 493 -54.56 17.97 17.19
CA THR A 493 -54.72 18.71 18.45
C THR A 493 -54.41 20.21 18.30
N ILE A 494 -53.73 20.64 17.23
CA ILE A 494 -53.30 22.03 17.03
C ILE A 494 -54.48 22.92 16.58
N ASP A 495 -54.85 23.90 17.42
CA ASP A 495 -55.94 24.85 17.12
C ASP A 495 -55.53 25.92 16.09
N ASN A 496 -56.26 25.99 14.96
CA ASN A 496 -56.02 26.92 13.84
C ASN A 496 -56.79 28.24 13.86
N VAL A 497 -57.67 28.47 14.83
CA VAL A 497 -58.60 29.63 14.86
C VAL A 497 -57.91 30.98 14.68
N ASN A 498 -56.73 31.18 15.29
CA ASN A 498 -56.02 32.46 15.23
C ASN A 498 -55.28 32.72 13.90
N PHE A 499 -55.12 31.71 13.05
CA PHE A 499 -54.25 31.76 11.87
C PHE A 499 -54.98 31.51 10.54
N GLU A 500 -56.31 31.36 10.56
CA GLU A 500 -57.15 31.13 9.37
C GLU A 500 -57.02 32.21 8.28
N THR A 501 -56.72 33.45 8.69
CA THR A 501 -56.56 34.61 7.80
C THR A 501 -55.10 34.91 7.46
N SER A 502 -54.18 34.00 7.81
CA SER A 502 -52.74 34.13 7.58
C SER A 502 -52.24 33.24 6.45
N ASP A 503 -51.07 33.56 5.91
CA ASP A 503 -50.33 32.69 4.95
C ASP A 503 -49.30 31.79 5.65
N ILE A 504 -49.38 31.68 6.98
CA ILE A 504 -48.60 30.72 7.75
C ILE A 504 -49.16 29.32 7.45
N PRO A 505 -48.32 28.34 7.08
CA PRO A 505 -48.78 26.97 6.85
C PRO A 505 -49.59 26.42 8.03
N GLN A 506 -50.73 25.79 7.74
CA GLN A 506 -51.54 25.12 8.77
C GLN A 506 -51.28 23.61 8.80
N ASP A 507 -50.85 23.05 7.67
CA ASP A 507 -50.39 21.67 7.53
C ASP A 507 -48.87 21.69 7.46
N PHE A 508 -48.22 21.14 8.47
CA PHE A 508 -46.77 21.07 8.59
C PHE A 508 -46.36 19.83 9.41
N PRO A 509 -45.16 19.26 9.16
CA PRO A 509 -44.67 18.14 9.94
C PRO A 509 -44.41 18.55 11.39
N ILE A 510 -44.91 17.76 12.34
CA ILE A 510 -44.61 17.93 13.76
C ILE A 510 -43.13 17.57 14.00
N PRO A 511 -42.37 18.36 14.77
CA PRO A 511 -41.00 18.00 15.15
C PRO A 511 -40.94 16.68 15.93
N GLU A 512 -39.88 15.88 15.72
CA GLU A 512 -39.67 14.60 16.43
C GLU A 512 -39.21 14.78 17.89
N SER A 513 -38.73 15.98 18.24
CA SER A 513 -38.24 16.29 19.58
C SER A 513 -38.46 17.77 19.91
N HIS A 514 -38.51 18.06 21.21
CA HIS A 514 -38.71 19.41 21.72
C HIS A 514 -37.49 20.30 21.52
N PHE A 515 -37.68 21.53 21.02
CA PHE A 515 -36.63 22.55 20.88
C PHE A 515 -36.09 23.05 22.22
N LEU A 516 -36.90 23.06 23.28
CA LEU A 516 -36.50 23.56 24.60
C LEU A 516 -36.58 22.46 25.64
N GLU A 517 -35.71 22.53 26.65
CA GLU A 517 -35.79 21.72 27.87
C GLU A 517 -37.07 22.00 28.66
N ASP A 518 -37.54 20.99 29.40
CA ASP A 518 -38.81 21.00 30.15
C ASP A 518 -38.98 22.26 31.01
N LYS A 519 -37.93 22.66 31.73
CA LYS A 519 -37.97 23.83 32.61
C LYS A 519 -38.37 25.11 31.87
N LYS A 520 -37.82 25.34 30.67
CA LYS A 520 -38.14 26.52 29.87
C LYS A 520 -39.55 26.41 29.27
N ARG A 521 -40.01 25.19 28.96
CA ARG A 521 -41.39 24.96 28.51
C ARG A 521 -42.39 25.32 29.61
N GLU A 522 -42.12 24.94 30.86
CA GLU A 522 -42.92 25.35 32.03
C GLU A 522 -42.93 26.88 32.22
N GLU A 523 -41.78 27.55 32.08
CA GLU A 523 -41.71 29.02 32.17
C GLU A 523 -42.60 29.72 31.11
N VAL A 524 -42.68 29.16 29.90
CA VAL A 524 -43.60 29.65 28.87
C VAL A 524 -45.05 29.36 29.25
N ARG A 525 -45.34 28.15 29.73
CA ARG A 525 -46.69 27.74 30.16
C ARG A 525 -47.23 28.64 31.27
N ASP A 526 -46.44 28.87 32.32
CA ASP A 526 -46.79 29.75 33.44
C ASP A 526 -47.11 31.18 32.97
N TRP A 527 -46.29 31.69 32.04
CA TRP A 527 -46.48 33.03 31.49
C TRP A 527 -47.77 33.13 30.66
N VAL A 528 -48.07 32.14 29.81
CA VAL A 528 -49.30 32.10 29.01
C VAL A 528 -50.53 31.99 29.91
N ILE A 529 -50.48 31.16 30.97
CA ILE A 529 -51.57 31.05 31.97
C ILE A 529 -51.81 32.40 32.66
N GLN A 530 -50.75 33.06 33.10
CA GLN A 530 -50.84 34.37 33.75
C GLN A 530 -51.49 35.42 32.83
N LEU A 531 -51.10 35.47 31.56
CA LEU A 531 -51.70 36.39 30.58
C LEU A 531 -53.13 35.99 30.20
N SER A 532 -53.49 34.71 30.18
CA SER A 532 -54.84 34.25 29.81
C SER A 532 -55.94 34.81 30.73
N MET A 533 -55.58 35.14 31.97
CA MET A 533 -56.47 35.77 32.95
C MET A 533 -56.65 37.29 32.76
N ASP A 534 -55.85 37.94 31.91
CA ASP A 534 -55.92 39.38 31.66
C ASP A 534 -56.94 39.71 30.55
N GLN A 535 -57.92 40.55 30.87
CA GLN A 535 -59.01 40.95 29.97
C GLN A 535 -58.57 41.96 28.89
N GLN A 536 -57.37 42.54 29.00
CA GLN A 536 -56.87 43.54 28.05
C GLN A 536 -56.23 42.93 26.79
N ILE A 537 -55.98 41.63 26.79
CA ILE A 537 -55.33 40.96 25.66
C ILE A 537 -56.35 40.63 24.58
N GLN A 538 -56.14 41.21 23.40
CA GLN A 538 -56.88 40.81 22.20
C GLN A 538 -56.38 39.44 21.77
N ARG A 539 -57.30 38.47 21.73
CA ARG A 539 -57.00 37.04 21.51
C ARG A 539 -56.73 36.66 20.05
N GLY A 540 -56.52 37.63 19.16
CA GLY A 540 -56.30 37.39 17.74
C GLY A 540 -55.19 38.29 17.17
N PRO A 541 -54.53 37.88 16.08
CA PRO A 541 -53.43 38.65 15.52
C PRO A 541 -53.93 39.92 14.80
N PRO A 542 -53.10 40.97 14.69
CA PRO A 542 -53.41 42.22 14.03
C PRO A 542 -53.60 41.98 12.53
N THR A 543 -54.61 42.64 11.96
CA THR A 543 -54.98 42.50 10.56
C THR A 543 -54.78 43.79 9.78
N ARG A 544 -54.54 43.65 8.47
CA ARG A 544 -54.52 44.72 7.47
C ARG A 544 -55.54 44.44 6.37
N THR A 545 -55.95 45.48 5.65
CA THR A 545 -56.85 45.35 4.50
C THR A 545 -56.09 44.88 3.27
N CYS A 546 -56.57 43.82 2.61
CA CYS A 546 -56.00 43.33 1.36
C CYS A 546 -56.25 44.33 0.22
N GLU A 547 -55.20 44.70 -0.52
CA GLU A 547 -55.27 45.63 -1.66
C GLU A 547 -56.11 45.10 -2.83
N GLY A 548 -56.23 43.77 -2.98
CA GLY A 548 -56.97 43.16 -4.08
C GLY A 548 -58.48 43.02 -3.82
N CYS A 549 -58.87 42.53 -2.64
CA CYS A 549 -60.29 42.19 -2.35
C CYS A 549 -60.89 42.92 -1.13
N GLY A 550 -60.13 43.79 -0.45
CA GLY A 550 -60.62 44.55 0.69
C GLY A 550 -60.87 43.74 1.98
N SER A 551 -60.57 42.44 2.00
CA SER A 551 -60.71 41.62 3.21
C SER A 551 -59.60 41.87 4.22
N ASN A 552 -59.91 41.73 5.51
CA ASN A 552 -58.90 41.74 6.57
C ASN A 552 -58.08 40.43 6.52
N ILE A 553 -56.77 40.58 6.43
CA ILE A 553 -55.79 39.49 6.44
C ILE A 553 -54.73 39.79 7.51
N TYR A 554 -54.03 38.77 8.00
CA TYR A 554 -52.96 38.97 8.97
C TYR A 554 -51.88 39.96 8.46
N VAL A 555 -51.38 40.83 9.35
CA VAL A 555 -50.53 41.97 8.97
C VAL A 555 -49.23 41.56 8.27
N ALA A 556 -48.66 40.41 8.62
CA ALA A 556 -47.42 39.92 8.02
C ALA A 556 -47.66 38.98 6.82
N SER A 557 -48.91 38.74 6.41
CA SER A 557 -49.21 37.86 5.28
C SER A 557 -48.82 38.50 3.96
N LEU A 558 -48.03 37.80 3.14
CA LEU A 558 -47.72 38.16 1.77
C LEU A 558 -48.83 37.70 0.81
N ILE A 559 -49.44 36.55 1.07
CA ILE A 559 -50.49 35.98 0.22
C ILE A 559 -51.86 36.14 0.88
N CYS A 560 -52.83 36.70 0.15
CA CYS A 560 -54.20 36.76 0.62
C CYS A 560 -54.87 35.38 0.52
N VAL A 561 -55.33 34.83 1.65
CA VAL A 561 -55.99 33.50 1.69
C VAL A 561 -57.23 33.45 0.79
N LYS A 562 -57.96 34.58 0.67
CA LYS A 562 -59.23 34.68 -0.08
C LYS A 562 -59.07 34.90 -1.58
N CYS A 563 -58.24 35.85 -2.01
CA CYS A 563 -58.10 36.20 -3.44
C CYS A 563 -56.76 35.78 -4.07
N LYS A 564 -55.85 35.18 -3.28
CA LYS A 564 -54.51 34.73 -3.71
C LYS A 564 -53.61 35.82 -4.27
N MET A 565 -53.95 37.11 -4.07
CA MET A 565 -53.07 38.23 -4.40
C MET A 565 -51.78 38.13 -3.57
N GLU A 566 -50.64 38.26 -4.24
CA GLU A 566 -49.31 38.27 -3.61
C GLU A 566 -48.82 39.71 -3.44
N SER A 567 -48.35 40.04 -2.24
CA SER A 567 -47.70 41.32 -1.93
C SER A 567 -46.19 41.20 -2.10
N GLU A 568 -45.52 42.28 -2.52
CA GLU A 568 -44.05 42.32 -2.50
C GLU A 568 -43.52 42.17 -1.06
N MET A 569 -42.50 41.34 -0.89
CA MET A 569 -41.86 41.11 0.42
C MET A 569 -40.75 42.13 0.68
N CYS A 570 -40.75 42.73 1.85
CA CYS A 570 -39.69 43.60 2.32
C CYS A 570 -38.45 42.76 2.67
N PHE A 571 -37.34 42.94 1.96
CA PHE A 571 -36.12 42.16 2.21
C PHE A 571 -35.36 42.55 3.48
N VAL A 572 -35.85 43.54 4.23
CA VAL A 572 -35.33 43.95 5.54
C VAL A 572 -36.04 43.22 6.68
N THR A 573 -37.36 43.01 6.56
CA THR A 573 -38.22 42.52 7.67
C THR A 573 -39.07 41.31 7.33
N GLY A 574 -39.19 40.96 6.05
CA GLY A 574 -40.09 39.93 5.53
C GLY A 574 -41.57 40.35 5.51
N TYR A 575 -41.90 41.57 5.91
CA TYR A 575 -43.27 42.08 5.90
C TYR A 575 -43.70 42.50 4.49
N PRO A 576 -45.00 42.62 4.23
CA PRO A 576 -45.48 43.11 2.94
C PRO A 576 -45.11 44.59 2.74
N VAL A 577 -44.76 44.95 1.52
CA VAL A 577 -44.47 46.34 1.15
C VAL A 577 -45.74 47.03 0.66
N ALA A 578 -46.11 48.12 1.32
CA ALA A 578 -47.20 48.98 0.86
C ALA A 578 -46.72 49.85 -0.31
N SER A 579 -47.58 50.04 -1.32
CA SER A 579 -47.23 50.83 -2.52
C SER A 579 -46.72 52.25 -2.21
N GLN A 580 -47.18 52.85 -1.10
CA GLN A 580 -46.82 54.22 -0.69
C GLN A 580 -45.46 54.30 0.03
N ASP A 581 -45.02 53.22 0.68
CA ASP A 581 -43.81 53.17 1.51
C ASP A 581 -42.68 52.37 0.82
N ARG A 582 -42.80 52.14 -0.48
CA ARG A 582 -41.90 51.29 -1.25
C ARG A 582 -40.57 52.00 -1.56
N VAL A 583 -39.46 51.39 -1.13
CA VAL A 583 -38.10 51.73 -1.57
C VAL A 583 -37.41 50.51 -2.19
N MET A 584 -36.39 50.73 -3.01
CA MET A 584 -35.62 49.65 -3.64
C MET A 584 -34.12 49.90 -3.51
N CYS A 585 -33.36 48.82 -3.36
CA CYS A 585 -31.91 48.88 -3.46
C CYS A 585 -31.47 49.40 -4.84
N LYS A 586 -30.48 50.30 -4.90
CA LYS A 586 -29.99 50.84 -6.18
C LYS A 586 -29.34 49.77 -7.06
N ALA A 587 -28.69 48.76 -6.43
CA ALA A 587 -27.97 47.69 -7.10
C ALA A 587 -28.86 46.48 -7.44
N CYS A 588 -29.39 45.78 -6.44
CA CYS A 588 -30.16 44.53 -6.66
C CYS A 588 -31.66 44.74 -6.91
N LYS A 589 -32.17 45.98 -6.83
CA LYS A 589 -33.59 46.35 -7.01
C LYS A 589 -34.59 45.67 -6.07
N MET A 590 -34.12 44.99 -5.03
CA MET A 590 -34.98 44.33 -4.05
C MET A 590 -35.80 45.36 -3.25
N PRO A 591 -37.11 45.14 -3.08
CA PRO A 591 -38.00 46.07 -2.40
C PRO A 591 -37.90 46.00 -0.88
N ALA A 592 -38.20 47.10 -0.22
CA ALA A 592 -38.29 47.22 1.23
C ALA A 592 -39.28 48.33 1.64
N ASN A 593 -39.76 48.25 2.89
CA ASN A 593 -40.49 49.35 3.53
C ASN A 593 -39.52 50.49 3.86
N LYS A 594 -39.89 51.73 3.53
CA LYS A 594 -39.06 52.94 3.68
C LYS A 594 -38.51 53.10 5.09
N ASP A 595 -39.36 52.96 6.10
CA ASP A 595 -38.97 53.13 7.51
C ASP A 595 -38.01 52.03 7.98
N ASP A 596 -38.33 50.76 7.68
CA ASP A 596 -37.49 49.62 8.03
C ASP A 596 -36.12 49.71 7.30
N TRP A 597 -36.13 50.08 6.02
CA TRP A 597 -34.93 50.31 5.21
C TRP A 597 -34.06 51.41 5.82
N ASN A 598 -34.63 52.56 6.14
CA ASN A 598 -33.88 53.68 6.71
C ASN A 598 -33.28 53.32 8.08
N LYS A 599 -34.04 52.63 8.94
CA LYS A 599 -33.55 52.13 10.24
C LYS A 599 -32.36 51.18 10.05
N TYR A 600 -32.45 50.23 9.11
CA TYR A 600 -31.38 49.27 8.84
C TYR A 600 -30.14 49.95 8.24
N ILE A 601 -30.31 50.72 7.16
CA ILE A 601 -29.19 51.35 6.44
C ILE A 601 -28.47 52.38 7.32
N HIS A 602 -29.17 53.07 8.22
CA HIS A 602 -28.53 53.98 9.17
C HIS A 602 -27.51 53.27 10.08
N ARG A 603 -27.75 51.99 10.44
CA ARG A 603 -26.85 51.19 11.28
C ARG A 603 -25.84 50.39 10.47
N CYS A 604 -26.28 49.71 9.42
CA CYS A 604 -25.49 48.71 8.69
C CYS A 604 -24.84 49.22 7.40
N GLN A 605 -25.29 50.37 6.88
CA GLN A 605 -24.77 51.07 5.68
C GLN A 605 -24.73 50.26 4.37
N THR A 606 -25.16 49.01 4.38
CA THR A 606 -25.11 48.06 3.26
C THR A 606 -26.49 47.47 3.03
N CYS A 607 -26.79 47.06 1.79
CA CYS A 607 -28.05 46.40 1.47
C CYS A 607 -28.13 45.02 2.15
N PRO A 608 -29.24 44.66 2.83
CA PRO A 608 -29.39 43.36 3.50
C PRO A 608 -29.40 42.16 2.54
N TRP A 609 -29.58 42.37 1.23
CA TRP A 609 -29.67 41.30 0.24
C TRP A 609 -28.40 41.13 -0.61
N CYS A 610 -27.79 42.23 -1.09
CA CYS A 610 -26.60 42.15 -1.94
C CYS A 610 -25.31 42.66 -1.29
N ASN A 611 -25.36 43.14 -0.04
CA ASN A 611 -24.25 43.73 0.71
C ASN A 611 -23.58 44.96 0.07
N VAL A 612 -24.13 45.50 -1.03
CA VAL A 612 -23.63 46.72 -1.65
C VAL A 612 -23.95 47.93 -0.75
N PRO A 613 -23.01 48.88 -0.56
CA PRO A 613 -23.27 50.11 0.21
C PRO A 613 -24.50 50.86 -0.29
N GLN A 614 -25.34 51.34 0.63
CA GLN A 614 -26.55 52.12 0.34
C GLN A 614 -26.67 53.33 1.28
N GLN A 615 -27.56 54.26 0.93
CA GLN A 615 -27.89 55.43 1.75
C GLN A 615 -29.39 55.43 2.09
N PRO A 616 -29.80 56.03 3.23
CA PRO A 616 -31.21 56.21 3.55
C PRO A 616 -31.94 57.01 2.47
N VAL A 617 -33.23 56.73 2.29
CA VAL A 617 -34.11 57.37 1.33
C VAL A 617 -35.17 58.16 2.10
N TYR A 618 -35.03 59.48 2.14
CA TYR A 618 -35.94 60.40 2.83
C TYR A 618 -36.98 60.99 1.89
#